data_AF-A0A418GHP6-F1
#
_entry.id   AF-A0A418GHP6-F1
#
_cell.length_a   1.000
_cell.length_b   1.000
_cell.length_c   1.000
_cell.angle_alpha   90.00
_cell.angle_beta   90.00
_cell.angle_gamma   90.00
#
_symmetry.space_group_name_H-M   'P 1'
#
loop_
_entity.id
_entity.type
_entity.pdbx_description
1 polymer ?
#
loop_
_entity_poly.entity_id
_entity_poly.type
_entity_poly.pdbx_seq_one_letter_code
_entity_poly.pdbx_strand_id
1 'polypeptide(L)'
;MINRIRVVTLLVMVLGVFALLQLISGSLFFSSLHHSQKSFVVSNQLREQQGELTSTWDLMLQTRINLSRSAVRMMMDSSNQQSNAKVELLDSARKTLAQAATHYKKFKSMAPLPEMVATSRNIDEKYKNYHTALTELIDYLDYGNTGAYFAQPTQGMQNAMGEAFAQYALSSEKLYRDIVTDNADDY
;
A
#
# COMPACT_ATOMS: atom_id res chain seq x y z
N MET A 1 59.01 -35.27 -0.26
CA MET A 1 58.93 -36.64 -0.82
C MET A 1 57.56 -36.88 -1.43
N ILE A 2 57.32 -36.44 -2.67
CA ILE A 2 56.10 -36.77 -3.42
C ILE A 2 56.55 -37.43 -4.72
N ASN A 3 57.08 -38.66 -4.65
CA ASN A 3 57.78 -39.23 -5.82
C ASN A 3 57.22 -40.55 -6.35
N ARG A 4 56.02 -40.98 -5.95
CA ARG A 4 55.27 -42.09 -6.58
C ARG A 4 53.75 -41.98 -6.37
N ILE A 5 53.11 -40.89 -6.81
CA ILE A 5 51.65 -40.87 -6.93
C ILE A 5 51.29 -41.52 -8.28
N ARG A 6 50.47 -42.58 -8.27
CA ARG A 6 49.92 -43.13 -9.52
C ARG A 6 49.00 -42.08 -10.13
N VAL A 7 49.10 -41.88 -11.45
CA VAL A 7 48.27 -40.90 -12.19
C VAL A 7 46.78 -41.03 -11.85
N VAL A 8 46.31 -42.25 -11.62
CA VAL A 8 44.93 -42.55 -11.18
C VAL A 8 44.60 -41.91 -9.82
N THR A 9 45.50 -41.99 -8.84
CA THR A 9 45.30 -41.41 -7.50
C THR A 9 45.27 -39.87 -7.55
N LEU A 10 46.09 -39.26 -8.43
CA LEU A 10 46.04 -37.81 -8.69
C LEU A 10 44.71 -37.41 -9.32
N LEU A 11 44.24 -38.15 -10.33
CA LEU A 11 42.96 -37.87 -11.02
C LEU A 11 41.77 -37.96 -10.06
N VAL A 12 41.71 -38.98 -9.21
CA VAL A 12 40.64 -39.13 -8.20
C VAL A 12 40.66 -37.97 -7.19
N MET A 13 41.85 -37.51 -6.78
CA MET A 13 41.98 -36.39 -5.86
C MET A 13 41.47 -35.08 -6.49
N VAL A 14 41.83 -34.80 -7.75
CA VAL A 14 41.36 -33.62 -8.49
C VAL A 14 39.84 -33.67 -8.70
N LEU A 15 39.29 -34.82 -9.05
CA LEU A 15 37.83 -35.02 -9.15
C LEU A 15 37.13 -34.79 -7.80
N GLY A 16 37.71 -35.27 -6.71
CA GLY A 16 37.19 -35.04 -5.36
C GLY A 16 37.14 -33.56 -5.00
N VAL A 17 38.23 -32.82 -5.24
CA VAL A 17 38.29 -31.37 -5.01
C VAL A 17 37.29 -30.63 -5.91
N PHE A 18 37.19 -31.02 -7.18
CA PHE A 18 36.26 -30.41 -8.12
C PHE A 18 34.80 -30.62 -7.70
N ALA A 19 34.42 -31.84 -7.29
CA ALA A 19 33.09 -32.12 -6.76
C ALA A 19 32.79 -31.31 -5.50
N LEU A 20 33.78 -31.14 -4.61
CA LEU A 20 33.63 -30.34 -3.39
C LEU A 20 33.42 -28.86 -3.70
N LEU A 21 34.18 -28.31 -4.64
CA LEU A 21 33.99 -26.94 -5.14
C LEU A 21 32.61 -26.77 -5.78
N GLN A 22 32.16 -27.72 -6.61
CA GLN A 22 30.83 -27.68 -7.22
C GLN A 22 29.70 -27.72 -6.18
N LEU A 23 29.85 -28.50 -5.09
CA LEU A 23 28.87 -28.54 -4.01
C LEU A 23 28.81 -27.22 -3.23
N ILE A 24 29.96 -26.61 -2.94
CA ILE A 24 30.01 -25.31 -2.26
C ILE A 24 29.40 -24.23 -3.16
N SER A 25 29.80 -24.16 -4.43
CA SER A 25 29.23 -23.20 -5.39
C SER A 25 27.73 -23.41 -5.61
N GLY A 26 27.28 -24.66 -5.73
CA GLY A 26 25.86 -24.98 -5.86
C GLY A 26 25.04 -24.61 -4.62
N SER A 27 25.60 -24.80 -3.42
CA SER A 27 24.93 -24.45 -2.16
C SER A 27 24.82 -22.93 -1.99
N LEU A 28 25.89 -22.18 -2.27
CA LEU A 28 25.89 -20.72 -2.25
C LEU A 28 24.93 -20.15 -3.29
N PHE A 29 24.95 -20.69 -4.52
CA PHE A 29 24.05 -20.28 -5.60
C PHE A 29 22.58 -20.57 -5.27
N PHE A 30 22.28 -21.73 -4.70
CA PHE A 30 20.92 -22.07 -4.26
C PHE A 30 20.45 -21.15 -3.12
N SER A 31 21.33 -20.85 -2.16
CA SER A 31 21.03 -19.91 -1.07
C SER A 31 20.71 -18.52 -1.59
N SER A 32 21.55 -17.97 -2.49
CA SER A 32 21.35 -16.65 -3.10
C SER A 32 20.05 -16.56 -3.90
N LEU A 33 19.71 -17.60 -4.68
CA LEU A 33 18.44 -17.64 -5.41
C LEU A 33 17.23 -17.72 -4.46
N HIS A 34 17.30 -18.54 -3.42
CA HIS A 34 16.20 -18.68 -2.47
C HIS A 34 15.98 -17.39 -1.66
N HIS A 35 17.05 -16.73 -1.23
CA HIS A 35 17.00 -15.47 -0.51
C HIS A 35 16.42 -14.35 -1.41
N SER A 36 16.95 -14.22 -2.64
CA SER A 36 16.46 -13.24 -3.63
C SER A 36 14.99 -13.42 -3.99
N GLN A 37 14.51 -14.66 -4.14
CA GLN A 37 13.11 -14.93 -4.48
C GLN A 37 12.16 -14.54 -3.34
N LYS A 38 12.52 -14.81 -2.07
CA LYS A 38 11.72 -14.41 -0.90
C LYS A 38 11.64 -12.89 -0.79
N SER A 39 12.79 -12.20 -0.92
CA SER A 39 12.86 -10.75 -0.87
C SER A 39 12.06 -10.07 -1.96
N PHE A 40 12.06 -10.62 -3.18
CA PHE A 40 11.26 -10.10 -4.29
C PHE A 40 9.74 -10.18 -4.00
N VAL A 41 9.26 -11.31 -3.49
CA VAL A 41 7.83 -11.50 -3.17
C VAL A 41 7.39 -10.52 -2.07
N VAL A 42 8.18 -10.39 -1.01
CA VAL A 42 7.88 -9.48 0.12
C VAL A 42 7.91 -8.02 -0.35
N SER A 43 8.91 -7.65 -1.15
CA SER A 43 9.03 -6.30 -1.72
C SER A 43 7.87 -5.95 -2.64
N ASN A 44 7.43 -6.88 -3.49
CA ASN A 44 6.29 -6.66 -4.37
C ASN A 44 4.99 -6.52 -3.58
N GLN A 45 4.78 -7.35 -2.54
CA GLN A 45 3.62 -7.23 -1.65
C GLN A 45 3.56 -5.87 -0.95
N LEU A 46 4.70 -5.38 -0.45
CA LEU A 46 4.77 -4.07 0.21
C LEU A 46 4.44 -2.93 -0.76
N ARG A 47 4.92 -3.03 -2.00
CA ARG A 47 4.57 -2.09 -3.09
C ARG A 47 3.08 -2.14 -3.44
N GLU A 48 2.49 -3.33 -3.54
CA GLU A 48 1.06 -3.49 -3.82
C GLU A 48 0.19 -2.94 -2.69
N GLN A 49 0.55 -3.17 -1.43
CA GLN A 49 -0.11 -2.57 -0.26
C GLN A 49 -0.06 -1.05 -0.31
N GLN A 50 1.13 -0.47 -0.56
CA GLN A 50 1.28 0.98 -0.70
C GLN A 50 0.46 1.55 -1.88
N GLY A 51 0.41 0.83 -3.00
CA GLY A 51 -0.36 1.21 -4.18
C GLY A 51 -1.87 1.27 -3.90
N GLU A 52 -2.44 0.20 -3.34
CA GLU A 52 -3.86 0.13 -2.99
C GLU A 52 -4.25 1.19 -1.94
N LEU A 53 -3.38 1.44 -0.96
CA LEU A 53 -3.60 2.48 0.03
C LEU A 53 -3.52 3.89 -0.58
N THR A 54 -2.60 4.13 -1.53
CA THR A 54 -2.49 5.39 -2.25
C THR A 54 -3.75 5.66 -3.09
N SER A 55 -4.24 4.66 -3.83
CA SER A 55 -5.50 4.77 -4.58
C SER A 55 -6.69 5.03 -3.67
N THR A 56 -6.74 4.37 -2.50
CA THR A 56 -7.77 4.64 -1.49
C THR A 56 -7.76 6.10 -1.06
N TRP A 57 -6.59 6.62 -0.67
CA TRP A 57 -6.45 7.99 -0.19
C TRP A 57 -6.83 9.02 -1.24
N ASP A 58 -6.35 8.87 -2.48
CA ASP A 58 -6.68 9.75 -3.60
C ASP A 58 -8.20 9.79 -3.86
N LEU A 59 -8.85 8.61 -3.92
CA LEU A 59 -10.29 8.52 -4.15
C LEU A 59 -11.12 9.12 -3.00
N MET A 60 -10.65 9.05 -1.75
CA MET A 60 -11.29 9.74 -0.62
C MET A 60 -11.15 11.27 -0.75
N LEU A 61 -10.00 11.79 -1.19
CA LEU A 61 -9.82 13.21 -1.47
C LEU A 61 -10.72 13.67 -2.64
N GLN A 62 -10.81 12.89 -3.72
CA GLN A 62 -11.71 13.17 -4.83
C GLN A 62 -13.18 13.16 -4.40
N THR A 63 -13.56 12.23 -3.51
CA THR A 63 -14.88 12.21 -2.88
C THR A 63 -15.15 13.53 -2.16
N ARG A 64 -14.22 14.00 -1.32
CA ARG A 64 -14.37 15.27 -0.60
C ARG A 64 -14.51 16.46 -1.55
N ILE A 65 -13.75 16.50 -2.64
CA ILE A 65 -13.83 17.55 -3.66
C ILE A 65 -15.22 17.55 -4.32
N ASN A 66 -15.72 16.37 -4.71
CA ASN A 66 -17.05 16.24 -5.32
C ASN A 66 -18.16 16.67 -4.36
N LEU A 67 -18.08 16.27 -3.09
CA LEU A 67 -19.01 16.71 -2.04
C LEU A 67 -18.98 18.23 -1.84
N SER A 68 -17.79 18.82 -1.73
CA SER A 68 -17.66 20.28 -1.59
C SER A 68 -18.24 21.02 -2.80
N ARG A 69 -18.03 20.52 -4.01
CA ARG A 69 -18.58 21.09 -5.24
C ARG A 69 -20.10 20.94 -5.33
N SER A 70 -20.66 19.85 -4.80
CA SER A 70 -22.10 19.62 -4.72
C SER A 70 -22.76 20.54 -3.68
N ALA A 71 -22.21 20.60 -2.46
CA ALA A 71 -22.71 21.44 -1.37
C ALA A 71 -22.76 22.93 -1.77
N VAL A 72 -21.69 23.45 -2.39
CA VAL A 72 -21.67 24.84 -2.87
C VAL A 72 -22.76 25.10 -3.91
N ARG A 73 -23.05 24.15 -4.80
CA ARG A 73 -24.14 24.27 -5.79
C ARG A 73 -25.54 24.16 -5.17
N MET A 74 -25.68 23.45 -4.06
CA MET A 74 -26.94 23.41 -3.28
C MET A 74 -27.25 24.73 -2.61
N MET A 75 -26.23 25.55 -2.32
CA MET A 75 -26.38 26.89 -1.75
C MET A 75 -26.61 27.98 -2.81
N MET A 76 -26.50 27.66 -4.10
CA MET A 76 -26.76 28.61 -5.18
C MET A 76 -28.26 28.75 -5.44
N ASP A 77 -28.68 29.94 -5.89
CA ASP A 77 -30.04 30.16 -6.38
C ASP A 77 -30.38 29.18 -7.49
N SER A 78 -31.60 28.66 -7.45
CA SER A 78 -32.12 27.69 -8.42
C SER A 78 -32.26 28.24 -9.84
N SER A 79 -32.27 29.57 -10.00
CA SER A 79 -32.18 30.26 -11.30
C SER A 79 -30.80 30.16 -11.96
N ASN A 80 -29.76 29.80 -11.20
CA ASN A 80 -28.42 29.60 -11.72
C ASN A 80 -28.30 28.21 -12.36
N GLN A 81 -28.06 28.14 -13.68
CA GLN A 81 -27.91 26.87 -14.40
C GLN A 81 -26.81 25.96 -13.80
N GLN A 82 -25.80 26.55 -13.15
CA GLN A 82 -24.71 25.79 -12.53
C GLN A 82 -25.15 25.00 -11.29
N SER A 83 -26.31 25.34 -10.71
CA SER A 83 -26.93 24.60 -9.59
C SER A 83 -27.49 23.23 -9.99
N ASN A 84 -27.66 22.96 -11.29
CA ASN A 84 -28.21 21.69 -11.80
C ASN A 84 -27.23 20.52 -11.62
N ALA A 85 -25.92 20.78 -11.66
CA ALA A 85 -24.90 19.74 -11.53
C ALA A 85 -24.71 19.20 -10.09
N LYS A 86 -25.48 19.70 -9.10
CA LYS A 86 -25.36 19.26 -7.69
C LYS A 86 -25.58 17.75 -7.52
N VAL A 87 -26.55 17.17 -8.25
CA VAL A 87 -26.90 15.75 -8.17
C VAL A 87 -25.81 14.90 -8.79
N GLU A 88 -25.36 15.25 -10.00
CA GLU A 88 -24.28 14.54 -10.70
C GLU A 88 -22.96 14.53 -9.90
N LEU A 89 -22.65 15.62 -9.20
CA LEU A 89 -21.48 15.70 -8.32
C LEU A 89 -21.62 14.84 -7.06
N LEU A 90 -22.83 14.76 -6.50
CA LEU A 90 -23.11 13.87 -5.38
C LEU A 90 -23.00 12.40 -5.79
N ASP A 91 -23.51 12.04 -6.97
CA ASP A 91 -23.35 10.71 -7.55
C ASP A 91 -21.88 10.38 -7.84
N SER A 92 -21.11 11.36 -8.32
CA SER A 92 -19.67 11.22 -8.51
C SER A 92 -18.96 10.97 -7.18
N ALA A 93 -19.35 11.64 -6.10
CA ALA A 93 -18.82 11.41 -4.76
C ALA A 93 -19.12 9.98 -4.26
N ARG A 94 -20.36 9.50 -4.41
CA ARG A 94 -20.71 8.10 -4.08
C ARG A 94 -19.84 7.10 -4.83
N LYS A 95 -19.67 7.32 -6.13
CA LYS A 95 -18.85 6.45 -6.98
C LYS A 95 -17.40 6.42 -6.53
N THR A 96 -16.79 7.58 -6.31
CA THR A 96 -15.38 7.64 -5.86
C THR A 96 -15.21 7.03 -4.48
N LEU A 97 -16.16 7.21 -3.54
CA LEU A 97 -16.07 6.59 -2.22
C LEU A 97 -16.18 5.06 -2.29
N ALA A 98 -17.09 4.54 -3.11
CA ALA A 98 -17.21 3.09 -3.34
C ALA A 98 -15.95 2.49 -4.00
N GLN A 99 -15.32 3.22 -4.93
CA GLN A 99 -14.02 2.83 -5.50
C GLN A 99 -12.93 2.83 -4.42
N ALA A 100 -12.88 3.86 -3.57
CA ALA A 100 -11.94 3.92 -2.45
C ALA A 100 -12.10 2.71 -1.52
N ALA A 101 -13.34 2.34 -1.18
CA ALA A 101 -13.62 1.15 -0.36
C ALA A 101 -13.19 -0.16 -1.05
N THR A 102 -13.28 -0.23 -2.37
CA THR A 102 -12.80 -1.39 -3.15
C THR A 102 -11.28 -1.54 -3.04
N HIS A 103 -10.54 -0.44 -3.25
CA HIS A 103 -9.08 -0.42 -3.08
C HIS A 103 -8.67 -0.73 -1.63
N TYR A 104 -9.38 -0.15 -0.66
CA TYR A 104 -9.10 -0.41 0.74
C TYR A 104 -9.34 -1.87 1.14
N LYS A 105 -10.37 -2.51 0.58
CA LYS A 105 -10.62 -3.94 0.76
C LYS A 105 -9.48 -4.80 0.21
N LYS A 106 -8.89 -4.43 -0.94
CA LYS A 106 -7.71 -5.10 -1.48
C LYS A 106 -6.50 -4.92 -0.57
N PHE A 107 -6.24 -3.68 -0.11
CA PHE A 107 -5.21 -3.40 0.89
C PHE A 107 -5.35 -4.32 2.12
N LYS A 108 -6.57 -4.41 2.69
CA LYS A 108 -6.88 -5.27 3.85
C LYS A 108 -6.75 -6.77 3.59
N SER A 109 -6.87 -7.22 2.33
CA SER A 109 -6.75 -8.63 1.97
C SER A 109 -5.30 -9.13 1.96
N MET A 110 -4.34 -8.21 1.83
CA MET A 110 -2.92 -8.50 1.92
C MET A 110 -2.49 -8.46 3.38
N ALA A 111 -2.09 -9.60 3.94
CA ALA A 111 -1.61 -9.67 5.32
C ALA A 111 -0.41 -8.72 5.51
N PRO A 112 -0.43 -7.83 6.52
CA PRO A 112 0.73 -6.97 6.77
C PRO A 112 1.91 -7.80 7.26
N LEU A 113 3.11 -7.40 6.87
CA LEU A 113 4.35 -7.89 7.48
C LEU A 113 4.35 -7.53 8.98
N PRO A 114 5.02 -8.31 9.85
CA PRO A 114 5.03 -8.07 11.30
C PRO A 114 5.33 -6.62 11.68
N GLU A 115 6.31 -6.01 11.02
CA GLU A 115 6.77 -4.62 11.20
C GLU A 115 5.70 -3.60 10.79
N MET A 116 4.82 -3.97 9.85
CA MET A 116 3.75 -3.12 9.31
C MET A 116 2.43 -3.25 10.07
N VAL A 117 2.28 -4.21 10.99
CA VAL A 117 1.01 -4.46 11.70
C VAL A 117 0.51 -3.23 12.45
N ALA A 118 1.39 -2.56 13.20
CA ALA A 118 1.01 -1.40 14.01
C ALA A 118 0.55 -0.22 13.14
N THR A 119 1.29 0.10 12.09
CA THR A 119 0.95 1.19 11.17
C THR A 119 -0.30 0.86 10.33
N SER A 120 -0.48 -0.41 9.94
CA SER A 120 -1.69 -0.88 9.25
C SER A 120 -2.94 -0.76 10.12
N ARG A 121 -2.82 -1.03 11.43
CA ARG A 121 -3.91 -0.84 12.39
C ARG A 121 -4.27 0.63 12.58
N ASN A 122 -3.26 1.51 12.65
CA ASN A 122 -3.48 2.94 12.72
C ASN A 122 -4.22 3.46 11.46
N ILE A 123 -3.79 3.02 10.27
CA ILE A 123 -4.49 3.28 9.01
C ILE A 123 -5.95 2.83 9.07
N ASP A 124 -6.23 1.63 9.58
CA ASP A 124 -7.60 1.09 9.67
C ASP A 124 -8.52 1.93 10.56
N GLU A 125 -8.01 2.40 11.69
CA GLU A 125 -8.77 3.30 12.55
C GLU A 125 -9.09 4.63 11.85
N LYS A 126 -8.09 5.28 11.25
CA LYS A 126 -8.28 6.61 10.63
C LYS A 126 -9.09 6.52 9.34
N TYR A 127 -8.91 5.46 8.56
CA TYR A 127 -9.72 5.18 7.39
C TYR A 127 -11.19 5.03 7.76
N LYS A 128 -11.52 4.22 8.78
CA LYS A 128 -12.92 4.02 9.21
C LYS A 128 -13.56 5.34 9.61
N ASN A 129 -12.88 6.15 10.42
CA ASN A 129 -13.40 7.45 10.85
C ASN A 129 -13.66 8.37 9.65
N TYR A 130 -12.70 8.50 8.75
CA TYR A 130 -12.84 9.39 7.61
C TYR A 130 -13.83 8.87 6.55
N HIS A 131 -13.89 7.55 6.33
CA HIS A 131 -14.87 6.92 5.45
C HIS A 131 -16.30 7.11 5.98
N THR A 132 -16.54 6.88 7.28
CA THR A 132 -17.83 7.15 7.91
C THR A 132 -18.19 8.62 7.77
N ALA A 133 -17.25 9.53 8.03
CA ALA A 133 -17.49 10.97 7.87
C ALA A 133 -17.92 11.33 6.44
N LEU A 134 -17.22 10.83 5.41
CA LEU A 134 -17.58 11.06 4.01
C LEU A 134 -18.94 10.43 3.64
N THR A 135 -19.28 9.28 4.24
CA THR A 135 -20.60 8.64 4.07
C THR A 135 -21.70 9.51 4.64
N GLU A 136 -21.55 10.01 5.88
CA GLU A 136 -22.50 10.94 6.49
C GLU A 136 -22.64 12.23 5.68
N LEU A 137 -21.55 12.76 5.11
CA LEU A 137 -21.63 13.94 4.23
C LEU A 137 -22.45 13.67 2.97
N ILE A 138 -22.36 12.46 2.38
CA ILE A 138 -23.23 12.06 1.27
C ILE A 138 -24.69 12.08 1.74
N ASP A 139 -24.98 11.43 2.88
CA ASP A 139 -26.34 11.34 3.43
C ASP A 139 -26.93 12.73 3.72
N TYR A 140 -26.15 13.65 4.28
CA TYR A 140 -26.61 15.02 4.53
C TYR A 140 -26.96 15.74 3.23
N LEU A 141 -26.13 15.62 2.19
CA LEU A 141 -26.40 16.28 0.90
C LEU A 141 -27.56 15.62 0.14
N ASP A 142 -27.82 14.32 0.34
CA ASP A 142 -28.96 13.64 -0.27
C ASP A 142 -30.30 14.25 0.12
N TYR A 143 -30.44 14.67 1.37
CA TYR A 143 -31.63 15.36 1.87
C TYR A 143 -31.51 16.90 1.79
N GLY A 144 -30.46 17.43 1.16
CA GLY A 144 -30.20 18.87 1.07
C GLY A 144 -29.85 19.54 2.40
N ASN A 145 -29.46 18.77 3.42
CA ASN A 145 -29.11 19.26 4.75
C ASN A 145 -27.68 19.82 4.79
N THR A 146 -27.48 20.97 4.16
CA THR A 146 -26.18 21.66 4.13
C THR A 146 -25.71 22.11 5.51
N GLY A 147 -26.64 22.36 6.45
CA GLY A 147 -26.31 22.70 7.84
C GLY A 147 -25.51 21.59 8.55
N ALA A 148 -26.00 20.35 8.48
CA ALA A 148 -25.29 19.20 9.04
C ALA A 148 -23.96 18.93 8.32
N TYR A 149 -23.95 19.09 6.99
CA TYR A 149 -22.73 18.99 6.18
C TYR A 149 -21.63 19.94 6.68
N PHE A 150 -21.95 21.21 6.96
CA PHE A 150 -20.96 22.19 7.45
C PHE A 150 -20.61 22.03 8.92
N ALA A 151 -21.50 21.45 9.73
CA ALA A 151 -21.27 21.23 11.15
C ALA A 151 -20.28 20.07 11.42
N GLN A 152 -20.15 19.11 10.51
CA GLN A 152 -19.24 17.98 10.69
C GLN A 152 -17.76 18.44 10.65
N PRO A 153 -16.92 18.07 11.64
CA PRO A 153 -15.51 18.44 11.67
C PRO A 153 -14.64 17.57 10.75
N THR A 154 -15.05 17.40 9.48
CA THR A 154 -14.44 16.48 8.51
C THR A 154 -12.95 16.72 8.28
N GLN A 155 -12.49 17.96 8.38
CA GLN A 155 -11.08 18.31 8.15
C GLN A 155 -10.13 17.64 9.14
N GLY A 156 -10.52 17.52 10.41
CA GLY A 156 -9.71 16.84 11.42
C GLY A 156 -9.52 15.36 11.11
N MET A 157 -10.58 14.70 10.64
CA MET A 157 -10.55 13.29 10.24
C MET A 157 -9.71 13.07 8.97
N GLN A 158 -9.82 13.98 8.00
CA GLN A 158 -8.97 13.97 6.81
C GLN A 158 -7.49 14.14 7.17
N ASN A 159 -7.16 15.10 8.05
CA ASN A 159 -5.79 15.33 8.49
C ASN A 159 -5.21 14.10 9.23
N ALA A 160 -5.99 13.51 10.14
CA ALA A 160 -5.57 12.31 10.87
C ALA A 160 -5.31 11.12 9.93
N MET A 161 -6.16 10.94 8.91
CA MET A 161 -5.92 9.92 7.88
C MET A 161 -4.67 10.24 7.04
N GLY A 162 -4.48 11.49 6.64
CA GLY A 162 -3.30 11.93 5.89
C GLY A 162 -1.99 11.74 6.65
N GLU A 163 -1.98 12.00 7.96
CA GLU A 163 -0.83 11.73 8.82
C GLU A 163 -0.56 10.23 8.95
N ALA A 164 -1.59 9.42 9.20
CA ALA A 164 -1.45 7.97 9.24
C ALA A 164 -0.93 7.42 7.90
N PHE A 165 -1.41 7.94 6.76
CA PHE A 165 -0.93 7.62 5.43
C PHE A 165 0.56 7.92 5.25
N ALA A 166 1.01 9.12 5.65
CA ALA A 166 2.41 9.49 5.58
C ALA A 166 3.29 8.57 6.44
N GLN A 167 2.86 8.25 7.66
CA GLN A 167 3.58 7.35 8.56
C GLN A 167 3.65 5.91 8.03
N TYR A 168 2.57 5.43 7.41
CA TYR A 168 2.56 4.14 6.72
C TYR A 168 3.58 4.13 5.57
N ALA A 169 3.58 5.17 4.72
CA ALA A 169 4.50 5.26 3.59
C ALA A 169 5.98 5.30 4.04
N LEU A 170 6.29 6.05 5.11
CA LEU A 170 7.63 6.07 5.70
C LEU A 170 8.06 4.70 6.24
N SER A 171 7.17 4.00 6.94
CA SER A 171 7.43 2.66 7.48
C SER A 171 7.63 1.64 6.34
N SER A 172 6.79 1.73 5.31
CA SER A 172 6.86 0.89 4.12
C SER A 172 8.17 1.10 3.35
N GLU A 173 8.57 2.35 3.13
CA GLU A 173 9.82 2.67 2.43
C GLU A 173 11.05 2.20 3.22
N LYS A 174 11.03 2.40 4.54
CA LYS A 174 12.11 1.89 5.42
C LYS A 174 12.23 0.38 5.31
N LEU A 175 11.13 -0.34 5.49
CA LEU A 175 11.13 -1.81 5.43
C LEU A 175 11.55 -2.32 4.04
N TYR A 176 11.10 -1.67 2.96
CA TYR A 176 11.54 -1.99 1.61
C TYR A 176 13.06 -1.88 1.47
N ARG A 177 13.65 -0.79 1.97
CA ARG A 177 15.10 -0.59 1.95
C ARG A 177 15.82 -1.64 2.77
N ASP A 178 15.37 -1.90 3.99
CA ASP A 178 15.96 -2.89 4.88
C ASP A 178 15.99 -4.27 4.20
N ILE A 179 14.88 -4.69 3.56
CA ILE A 179 14.81 -5.93 2.77
C ILE A 179 15.82 -5.91 1.62
N VAL A 180 15.85 -4.85 0.81
CA VAL A 180 16.74 -4.78 -0.36
C VAL A 180 18.21 -4.73 0.03
N THR A 181 18.58 -4.05 1.12
CA THR A 181 19.98 -3.99 1.59
C THR A 181 20.44 -5.30 2.22
N ASP A 182 19.57 -6.03 2.93
CA ASP A 182 19.89 -7.37 3.46
C ASP A 182 20.28 -8.33 2.31
N ASN A 183 19.65 -8.19 1.13
CA ASN A 183 20.04 -8.97 -0.06
C ASN A 183 21.42 -8.59 -0.63
N ALA A 184 21.90 -7.36 -0.41
CA ALA A 184 23.15 -6.88 -0.99
C ALA A 184 24.38 -7.37 -0.23
N ASP A 185 24.24 -7.60 1.08
CA ASP A 185 25.30 -8.14 1.93
C ASP A 185 25.47 -9.68 1.77
N ASP A 186 24.49 -10.35 1.13
CA ASP A 186 24.50 -11.78 0.82
C ASP A 186 25.21 -12.14 -0.51
N TYR A 187 25.74 -11.15 -1.24
CA TYR A 187 26.53 -11.31 -2.49
C TYR A 187 28.02 -11.04 -2.30
#